data_AF-A0A090QBZ0-F1
#
_entry.id   AF-A0A090QBZ0-F1
#
_cell.length_a   1.000
_cell.length_b   1.000
_cell.length_c   1.000
_cell.angle_alpha   90.00
_cell.angle_beta   90.00
_cell.angle_gamma   90.00
#
_symmetry.space_group_name_H-M   'P 1'
#
loop_
_entity.id
_entity.type
_entity.pdbx_description
1 polymer ?
#
loop_
_entity_poly.entity_id
_entity_poly.type
_entity_poly.pdbx_seq_one_letter_code
_entity_poly.pdbx_strand_id
1 'polypeptide(L)'
;MLENIEINPLLERLPPHLKQFIKPQNYELYTYQDQAVWRHVMRKNVDFLSKVAHGSYLDGLKKTGISIDNIPSMYGMNRILKEIGWAAVAVDGFIPPAAFMEFQAYKILVIAADIRKLDNIEYTPAPDIIHEAAGHAPIIASPDYAEYLRRFGEIGSKAISSAHDHEMYEAVRKISILKETRSEKQNPELDKEIAAAEANIERLQNKDVEPSEMSLIRNLHWWTVEYGLVGMLDNPKLYGAGLLSSLGESKSCLEPTVEKRLYTIDAAYQDFDITRKQPHLYVTPNFATLSEVLEEFANTMAVRKGGHRGLQKLINSKSLGTIELSTGLQISGHFTRMITNDDNEVVFFETTGESALAYREKELIGHGRSTHKNGFLSPLGKLKGINLAIEDMGPRDLQAYNFYDNERIEFTYESGIKVEGLNVTGQRNLNGKLMLIQFTDCTVTYKDEILFSPENGMLNLAVGKEIVSAYAGPADYYSFDLVFHESDTKQ
;
A
#
# COMPACT_ATOMS: atom_id res chain seq x y z
N MET A 1 1.92 5.75 -25.34
CA MET A 1 2.86 5.44 -24.22
C MET A 1 3.07 3.93 -23.98
N LEU A 2 2.32 3.01 -24.62
CA LEU A 2 2.50 1.55 -24.46
C LEU A 2 3.06 0.84 -25.72
N GLU A 3 3.41 1.57 -26.78
CA GLU A 3 3.68 0.98 -28.11
C GLU A 3 4.91 0.04 -28.17
N ASN A 4 5.79 0.08 -27.16
CA ASN A 4 6.98 -0.79 -27.06
C ASN A 4 6.94 -1.75 -25.84
N ILE A 5 5.82 -1.86 -25.13
CA ILE A 5 5.66 -2.78 -24.01
C ILE A 5 4.77 -3.93 -24.47
N GLU A 6 5.31 -5.14 -24.57
CA GLU A 6 4.50 -6.30 -24.90
C GLU A 6 3.52 -6.58 -23.76
N ILE A 7 2.24 -6.41 -24.05
CA ILE A 7 1.16 -6.55 -23.09
C ILE A 7 0.89 -8.04 -22.86
N ASN A 8 0.70 -8.41 -21.59
CA ASN A 8 0.21 -9.72 -21.20
C ASN A 8 -1.06 -9.59 -20.33
N PRO A 9 -1.83 -10.67 -20.11
CA PRO A 9 -3.09 -10.60 -19.36
C PRO A 9 -2.98 -10.06 -17.92
N LEU A 10 -1.80 -10.12 -17.29
CA LEU A 10 -1.58 -9.53 -15.96
C LEU A 10 -1.40 -8.00 -16.08
N LEU A 11 -0.63 -7.54 -17.07
CA LEU A 11 -0.44 -6.11 -17.34
C LEU A 11 -1.73 -5.42 -17.80
N GLU A 12 -2.62 -6.13 -18.50
CA GLU A 12 -3.93 -5.59 -18.89
C GLU A 12 -4.79 -5.24 -17.68
N ARG A 13 -4.74 -6.09 -16.64
CA ARG A 13 -5.52 -5.96 -15.40
C ARG A 13 -5.00 -4.88 -14.47
N LEU A 14 -3.79 -4.36 -14.69
CA LEU A 14 -3.26 -3.28 -13.88
C LEU A 14 -4.19 -2.05 -13.93
N PRO A 15 -4.51 -1.47 -12.76
CA PRO A 15 -5.19 -0.20 -12.67
C PRO A 15 -4.44 0.93 -13.42
N PRO A 16 -5.16 1.94 -13.95
CA PRO A 16 -4.54 3.07 -14.64
C PRO A 16 -3.49 3.81 -13.80
N HIS A 17 -3.71 3.94 -12.49
CA HIS A 17 -2.80 4.62 -11.57
C HIS A 17 -1.51 3.86 -11.27
N LEU A 18 -1.43 2.57 -11.59
CA LEU A 18 -0.16 1.84 -11.57
C LEU A 18 0.56 1.96 -12.91
N LYS A 19 -0.20 1.92 -14.02
CA LYS A 19 0.35 2.01 -15.38
C LYS A 19 1.17 3.28 -15.63
N GLN A 20 0.88 4.38 -14.92
CA GLN A 20 1.63 5.64 -15.03
C GLN A 20 3.11 5.52 -14.64
N PHE A 21 3.49 4.54 -13.80
CA PHE A 21 4.88 4.32 -13.36
C PHE A 21 5.68 3.41 -14.29
N ILE A 22 5.01 2.73 -15.23
CA ILE A 22 5.67 1.78 -16.12
C ILE A 22 6.40 2.54 -17.23
N LYS A 23 7.67 2.19 -17.44
CA LYS A 23 8.50 2.69 -18.52
C LYS A 23 8.97 1.56 -19.44
N PRO A 24 9.22 1.84 -20.74
CA PRO A 24 9.89 0.87 -21.60
C PRO A 24 11.32 0.64 -21.13
N GLN A 25 11.79 -0.61 -21.19
CA GLN A 25 13.21 -0.91 -21.02
C GLN A 25 13.93 -0.64 -22.34
N ASN A 26 14.73 0.42 -22.39
CA ASN A 26 15.55 0.76 -23.55
C ASN A 26 16.81 -0.13 -23.62
N TYR A 27 16.61 -1.41 -23.94
CA TYR A 27 17.66 -2.44 -23.86
C TYR A 27 18.92 -2.11 -24.69
N GLU A 28 18.76 -1.42 -25.82
CA GLU A 28 19.87 -1.02 -26.70
C GLU A 28 20.81 0.02 -26.05
N LEU A 29 20.42 0.62 -24.93
CA LEU A 29 21.28 1.54 -24.17
C LEU A 29 22.31 0.81 -23.30
N TYR A 30 22.14 -0.50 -23.04
CA TYR A 30 23.15 -1.26 -22.31
C TYR A 30 24.41 -1.44 -23.15
N THR A 31 25.50 -0.86 -22.67
CA THR A 31 26.80 -0.96 -23.33
C THR A 31 27.43 -2.35 -23.14
N TYR A 32 28.49 -2.63 -23.89
CA TYR A 32 29.30 -3.83 -23.64
C TYR A 32 29.92 -3.85 -22.24
N GLN A 33 30.18 -2.68 -21.65
CA GLN A 33 30.68 -2.57 -20.28
C GLN A 33 29.60 -2.99 -19.29
N ASP A 34 28.37 -2.54 -19.47
CA ASP A 34 27.22 -2.92 -18.65
C ASP A 34 27.01 -4.44 -18.66
N GLN A 35 27.00 -5.03 -19.87
CA GLN A 35 26.88 -6.49 -20.04
C GLN A 35 28.04 -7.23 -19.35
N ALA A 36 29.25 -6.67 -19.36
CA ALA A 36 30.40 -7.25 -18.67
C ALA A 36 30.28 -7.14 -17.14
N VAL A 37 29.79 -6.01 -16.61
CA VAL A 37 29.51 -5.82 -15.17
C VAL A 37 28.48 -6.84 -14.70
N TRP A 38 27.35 -6.95 -15.40
CA TRP A 38 26.31 -7.96 -15.11
C TRP A 38 26.92 -9.35 -15.03
N ARG A 39 27.61 -9.78 -16.09
CA ARG A 39 28.21 -11.11 -16.18
C ARG A 39 29.22 -11.37 -15.07
N HIS A 40 30.03 -10.36 -14.74
CA HIS A 40 31.02 -10.48 -13.65
C HIS A 40 30.34 -10.71 -12.30
N VAL A 41 29.36 -9.88 -11.96
CA VAL A 41 28.63 -9.96 -10.70
C VAL A 41 27.84 -11.26 -10.63
N MET A 42 27.08 -11.61 -11.67
CA MET A 42 26.27 -12.82 -11.70
C MET A 42 27.09 -14.10 -11.57
N ARG A 43 28.25 -14.20 -12.25
CA ARG A 43 29.12 -15.38 -12.12
C ARG A 43 29.66 -15.55 -10.71
N LYS A 44 30.08 -14.46 -10.07
CA LYS A 44 30.55 -14.49 -8.67
C LYS A 44 29.43 -14.79 -7.69
N ASN A 45 28.25 -14.17 -7.87
CA ASN A 45 27.07 -14.40 -7.03
C ASN A 45 26.64 -15.86 -7.13
N VAL A 46 26.44 -16.40 -8.34
CA VAL A 46 25.97 -17.78 -8.53
C VAL A 46 26.95 -18.82 -7.97
N ASP A 47 28.27 -18.65 -8.12
CA ASP A 47 29.25 -19.57 -7.53
C ASP A 47 29.11 -19.65 -6.00
N PHE A 48 28.93 -18.52 -5.33
CA PHE A 48 28.78 -18.48 -3.88
C PHE A 48 27.38 -18.91 -3.43
N LEU A 49 26.33 -18.32 -4.01
CA LEU A 49 24.94 -18.52 -3.63
C LEU A 49 24.46 -19.95 -3.90
N SER A 50 25.06 -20.68 -4.85
CA SER A 50 24.77 -22.11 -5.06
C SER A 50 24.97 -22.98 -3.80
N LYS A 51 25.75 -22.50 -2.83
CA LYS A 51 26.09 -23.21 -1.59
C LYS A 51 25.22 -22.75 -0.40
N VAL A 52 24.78 -21.49 -0.40
CA VAL A 52 24.20 -20.83 0.79
C VAL A 52 22.81 -20.24 0.60
N ALA A 53 22.34 -20.03 -0.62
CA ALA A 53 20.99 -19.55 -0.87
C ALA A 53 19.95 -20.65 -0.66
N HIS A 54 18.69 -20.26 -0.50
CA HIS A 54 17.56 -21.17 -0.48
C HIS A 54 17.52 -22.00 -1.77
N GLY A 55 17.05 -23.25 -1.67
CA GLY A 55 17.10 -24.23 -2.77
C GLY A 55 16.35 -23.80 -4.04
N SER A 56 15.41 -22.85 -3.93
CA SER A 56 14.70 -22.29 -5.08
C SER A 56 15.54 -21.33 -5.92
N TYR A 57 16.66 -20.79 -5.43
CA TYR A 57 17.36 -19.68 -6.08
C TYR A 57 17.90 -20.03 -7.49
N LEU A 58 18.67 -21.11 -7.62
CA LEU A 58 19.33 -21.45 -8.89
C LEU A 58 18.34 -21.87 -9.99
N ASP A 59 17.34 -22.68 -9.63
CA ASP A 59 16.26 -23.05 -10.54
C ASP A 59 15.35 -21.84 -10.83
N GLY A 60 15.17 -21.00 -9.82
CA GLY A 60 14.45 -19.73 -9.90
C GLY A 60 14.99 -18.78 -10.94
N LEU A 61 16.32 -18.59 -11.02
CA LEU A 61 16.96 -17.79 -12.07
C LEU A 61 16.48 -18.23 -13.47
N LYS A 62 16.40 -19.53 -13.72
CA LYS A 62 15.92 -20.07 -15.01
C LYS A 62 14.43 -19.83 -15.20
N LYS A 63 13.63 -20.08 -14.15
CA LYS A 63 12.16 -19.92 -14.14
C LYS A 63 11.68 -18.47 -14.14
N THR A 64 12.58 -17.50 -14.01
CA THR A 64 12.27 -16.07 -14.12
C THR A 64 12.96 -15.40 -15.30
N GLY A 65 13.61 -16.18 -16.17
CA GLY A 65 14.26 -15.69 -17.38
C GLY A 65 15.54 -14.90 -17.15
N ILE A 66 16.21 -15.14 -16.02
CA ILE A 66 17.47 -14.49 -15.67
C ILE A 66 18.65 -15.30 -16.20
N SER A 67 19.42 -14.65 -17.07
CA SER A 67 20.68 -15.20 -17.60
C SER A 67 21.86 -14.76 -16.76
N ILE A 68 22.86 -15.63 -16.63
CA ILE A 68 24.14 -15.29 -16.01
C ILE A 68 25.00 -14.45 -16.96
N ASP A 69 24.84 -14.61 -18.28
CA ASP A 69 25.79 -14.07 -19.26
C ASP A 69 25.40 -12.71 -19.83
N ASN A 70 24.11 -12.36 -19.78
CA ASN A 70 23.57 -11.13 -20.34
C ASN A 70 22.48 -10.55 -19.42
N ILE A 71 22.40 -9.22 -19.39
CA ILE A 71 21.32 -8.48 -18.72
C ILE A 71 19.97 -8.98 -19.27
N PRO A 72 18.97 -9.25 -18.43
CA PRO A 72 17.67 -9.73 -18.89
C PRO A 72 16.89 -8.62 -19.60
N SER A 73 16.20 -8.99 -20.67
CA SER A 73 15.18 -8.13 -21.26
C SER A 73 13.82 -8.39 -20.60
N MET A 74 13.01 -7.34 -20.43
CA MET A 74 11.65 -7.46 -19.87
C MET A 74 10.78 -8.42 -20.70
N TYR A 75 10.94 -8.40 -22.02
CA TYR A 75 10.31 -9.37 -22.93
C TYR A 75 10.69 -10.81 -22.55
N GLY A 76 11.99 -11.09 -22.43
CA GLY A 76 12.50 -12.42 -22.10
C GLY A 76 12.04 -12.91 -20.73
N MET A 77 12.04 -12.02 -19.73
CA MET A 77 11.53 -12.31 -18.39
C MET A 77 10.04 -12.63 -18.43
N ASN A 78 9.22 -11.77 -19.03
CA ASN A 78 7.76 -11.94 -19.07
C ASN A 78 7.30 -13.19 -19.82
N ARG A 79 8.04 -13.62 -20.86
CA ARG A 79 7.77 -14.88 -21.55
C ARG A 79 7.82 -16.08 -20.60
N ILE A 80 8.73 -16.06 -19.63
CA ILE A 80 8.98 -17.17 -18.70
C ILE A 80 8.17 -16.98 -17.42
N LEU A 81 8.12 -15.78 -16.83
CA LEU A 81 7.34 -15.47 -15.63
C LEU A 81 5.84 -15.79 -15.80
N LYS A 82 5.31 -15.71 -17.03
CA LYS A 82 3.95 -16.14 -17.36
C LYS A 82 3.66 -17.59 -16.95
N GLU A 83 4.65 -18.49 -17.01
CA GLU A 83 4.51 -19.91 -16.65
C GLU A 83 4.24 -20.11 -15.16
N ILE A 84 4.69 -19.18 -14.31
CA ILE A 84 4.46 -19.19 -12.87
C ILE A 84 3.39 -18.16 -12.43
N GLY A 85 2.73 -17.50 -13.39
CA GLY A 85 1.65 -16.56 -13.14
C GLY A 85 2.10 -15.19 -12.62
N TRP A 86 3.31 -14.77 -12.96
CA TRP A 86 3.88 -13.46 -12.64
C TRP A 86 4.24 -12.67 -13.90
N ALA A 87 4.48 -11.38 -13.73
CA ALA A 87 5.07 -10.53 -14.75
C ALA A 87 6.08 -9.57 -14.13
N ALA A 88 6.84 -8.87 -14.96
CA ALA A 88 7.78 -7.82 -14.58
C ALA A 88 7.54 -6.59 -15.45
N VAL A 89 7.71 -5.42 -14.85
CA VAL A 89 7.66 -4.12 -15.52
C VAL A 89 8.90 -3.34 -15.18
N ALA A 90 9.44 -2.63 -16.18
CA ALA A 90 10.48 -1.64 -15.92
C ALA A 90 9.83 -0.36 -15.40
N VAL A 91 10.49 0.28 -14.45
CA VAL A 91 10.02 1.54 -13.86
C VAL A 91 11.16 2.53 -13.72
N ASP A 92 10.81 3.79 -13.54
CA ASP A 92 11.72 4.74 -12.95
C ASP A 92 11.90 4.41 -11.47
N GLY A 93 13.11 4.44 -10.92
CA GLY A 93 13.43 3.98 -9.57
C GLY A 93 12.73 4.73 -8.42
N PHE A 94 11.78 5.60 -8.72
CA PHE A 94 11.04 6.44 -7.78
C PHE A 94 9.51 6.20 -7.88
N ILE A 95 9.01 5.26 -7.08
CA ILE A 95 7.57 4.94 -6.98
C ILE A 95 7.10 5.13 -5.53
N PRO A 96 5.89 5.66 -5.29
CA PRO A 96 5.29 5.68 -3.95
C PRO A 96 5.27 4.28 -3.32
N PRO A 97 5.62 4.12 -2.04
CA PRO A 97 5.63 2.82 -1.37
C PRO A 97 4.33 2.02 -1.50
N ALA A 98 3.17 2.69 -1.41
CA ALA A 98 1.87 2.05 -1.59
C ALA A 98 1.69 1.46 -3.00
N ALA A 99 2.15 2.18 -4.04
CA ALA A 99 2.08 1.71 -5.43
C ALA A 99 3.06 0.55 -5.67
N PHE A 100 4.27 0.59 -5.10
CA PHE A 100 5.21 -0.53 -5.14
C PHE A 100 4.59 -1.80 -4.55
N MET A 101 3.97 -1.70 -3.37
CA MET A 101 3.27 -2.82 -2.73
C MET A 101 2.09 -3.30 -3.58
N GLU A 102 1.33 -2.38 -4.18
CA GLU A 102 0.17 -2.74 -5.01
C GLU A 102 0.58 -3.54 -6.26
N PHE A 103 1.70 -3.22 -6.92
CA PHE A 103 2.22 -4.05 -8.02
C PHE A 103 2.40 -5.52 -7.62
N GLN A 104 2.92 -5.77 -6.41
CA GLN A 104 3.09 -7.12 -5.89
C GLN A 104 1.74 -7.82 -5.66
N ALA A 105 0.71 -7.10 -5.23
CA ALA A 105 -0.65 -7.63 -5.12
C ALA A 105 -1.20 -8.15 -6.45
N TYR A 106 -0.80 -7.52 -7.56
CA TYR A 106 -1.11 -7.92 -8.94
C TYR A 106 -0.13 -8.94 -9.54
N LYS A 107 0.80 -9.49 -8.73
CA LYS A 107 1.85 -10.43 -9.16
C LYS A 107 2.80 -9.84 -10.20
N ILE A 108 3.16 -8.57 -10.02
CA ILE A 108 4.01 -7.82 -10.93
C ILE A 108 5.26 -7.34 -10.19
N LEU A 109 6.41 -7.79 -10.66
CA LEU A 109 7.71 -7.32 -10.21
C LEU A 109 8.02 -5.96 -10.82
N VAL A 110 8.47 -5.06 -9.97
CA VAL A 110 8.94 -3.74 -10.35
C VAL A 110 10.46 -3.82 -10.51
N ILE A 111 10.98 -3.55 -11.71
CA ILE A 111 12.41 -3.68 -12.01
C ILE A 111 12.98 -2.30 -12.38
N ALA A 112 13.94 -1.83 -11.59
CA ALA A 112 14.82 -0.72 -11.98
C ALA A 112 15.67 -1.16 -13.18
N ALA A 113 15.62 -0.40 -14.29
CA ALA A 113 16.32 -0.76 -15.51
C ALA A 113 17.82 -0.43 -15.46
N ASP A 114 18.25 0.52 -14.62
CA ASP A 114 19.64 0.93 -14.56
C ASP A 114 20.56 -0.16 -14.00
N ILE A 115 21.82 -0.15 -14.40
CA ILE A 115 22.85 -1.06 -13.89
C ILE A 115 23.93 -0.27 -13.16
N ARG A 116 24.42 -0.80 -12.04
CA ARG A 116 25.52 -0.20 -11.29
C ARG A 116 26.79 -0.05 -12.14
N LYS A 117 27.56 1.01 -11.86
CA LYS A 117 28.84 1.29 -12.52
C LYS A 117 29.96 0.38 -11.99
N LEU A 118 31.05 0.29 -12.77
CA LEU A 118 32.24 -0.50 -12.43
C LEU A 118 32.81 -0.16 -11.05
N ASP A 119 32.83 1.13 -10.69
CA ASP A 119 33.40 1.58 -9.41
C ASP A 119 32.57 1.12 -8.19
N ASN A 120 31.33 0.69 -8.42
CA ASN A 120 30.37 0.25 -7.40
C ASN A 120 29.98 -1.24 -7.57
N ILE A 121 30.87 -2.07 -8.13
CA ILE A 121 30.58 -3.49 -8.40
C ILE A 121 30.07 -4.25 -7.16
N GLU A 122 30.69 -4.02 -6.00
CA GLU A 122 30.40 -4.82 -4.80
C GLU A 122 29.08 -4.45 -4.16
N TYR A 123 28.65 -3.19 -4.27
CA TYR A 123 27.42 -2.67 -3.67
C TYR A 123 27.02 -1.32 -4.30
N THR A 124 25.72 -1.12 -4.49
CA THR A 124 25.11 0.18 -4.82
C THR A 124 24.03 0.51 -3.79
N PRO A 125 23.97 1.74 -3.26
CA PRO A 125 22.90 2.17 -2.36
C PRO A 125 21.54 2.30 -3.04
N ALA A 126 21.52 2.54 -4.36
CA ALA A 126 20.29 2.61 -5.15
C ALA A 126 20.02 1.25 -5.81
N PRO A 127 18.76 0.74 -5.78
CA PRO A 127 18.39 -0.48 -6.47
C PRO A 127 18.69 -0.41 -7.96
N ASP A 128 19.32 -1.45 -8.49
CA ASP A 128 19.67 -1.60 -9.91
C ASP A 128 19.11 -2.92 -10.45
N ILE A 129 19.22 -3.15 -11.76
CA ILE A 129 18.67 -4.34 -12.41
C ILE A 129 19.24 -5.65 -11.84
N ILE A 130 20.47 -5.63 -11.30
CA ILE A 130 21.03 -6.81 -10.62
C ILE A 130 20.27 -7.08 -9.32
N HIS A 131 20.05 -6.05 -8.50
CA HIS A 131 19.26 -6.17 -7.28
C HIS A 131 17.85 -6.68 -7.56
N GLU A 132 17.17 -6.03 -8.49
CA GLU A 132 15.77 -6.31 -8.77
C GLU A 132 15.57 -7.65 -9.48
N ALA A 133 16.30 -7.89 -10.57
CA ALA A 133 16.08 -9.06 -11.40
C ALA A 133 16.76 -10.32 -10.82
N ALA A 134 17.97 -10.22 -10.26
CA ALA A 134 18.70 -11.38 -9.73
C ALA A 134 18.56 -11.57 -8.22
N GLY A 135 18.10 -10.56 -7.47
CA GLY A 135 17.78 -10.66 -6.05
C GLY A 135 16.34 -11.12 -5.82
N HIS A 136 15.35 -10.34 -6.27
CA HIS A 136 13.93 -10.59 -5.99
C HIS A 136 13.33 -11.72 -6.83
N ALA A 137 13.51 -11.68 -8.15
CA ALA A 137 12.79 -12.57 -9.06
C ALA A 137 12.98 -14.07 -8.78
N PRO A 138 14.21 -14.59 -8.54
CA PRO A 138 14.43 -16.05 -8.46
C PRO A 138 13.64 -16.75 -7.36
N ILE A 139 13.44 -16.11 -6.21
CA ILE A 139 12.77 -16.76 -5.07
C ILE A 139 11.27 -16.93 -5.32
N ILE A 140 10.66 -16.11 -6.18
CA ILE A 140 9.25 -16.19 -6.58
C ILE A 140 8.91 -17.49 -7.31
N ALA A 141 9.90 -18.22 -7.83
CA ALA A 141 9.68 -19.57 -8.34
C ALA A 141 9.22 -20.56 -7.25
N SER A 142 9.35 -20.21 -5.96
CA SER A 142 8.73 -20.89 -4.83
C SER A 142 7.26 -20.45 -4.68
N PRO A 143 6.27 -21.35 -4.82
CA PRO A 143 4.86 -21.00 -4.72
C PRO A 143 4.47 -20.35 -3.39
N ASP A 144 5.03 -20.85 -2.28
CA ASP A 144 4.74 -20.33 -0.93
C ASP A 144 5.25 -18.89 -0.77
N TYR A 145 6.44 -18.60 -1.31
CA TYR A 145 7.01 -17.25 -1.26
C TYR A 145 6.26 -16.30 -2.20
N ALA A 146 5.88 -16.76 -3.39
CA ALA A 146 5.09 -15.98 -4.31
C ALA A 146 3.74 -15.58 -3.70
N GLU A 147 3.04 -16.50 -3.05
CA GLU A 147 1.78 -16.17 -2.39
C GLU A 147 1.98 -15.24 -1.18
N TYR A 148 3.05 -15.44 -0.41
CA TYR A 148 3.46 -14.49 0.64
C TYR A 148 3.66 -13.09 0.08
N LEU A 149 4.45 -12.92 -0.99
CA LEU A 149 4.74 -11.62 -1.60
C LEU A 149 3.48 -10.95 -2.16
N ARG A 150 2.61 -11.70 -2.83
CA ARG A 150 1.31 -11.20 -3.31
C ARG A 150 0.45 -10.70 -2.15
N ARG A 151 0.36 -11.49 -1.08
CA ARG A 151 -0.42 -11.14 0.11
C ARG A 151 0.17 -9.95 0.86
N PHE A 152 1.50 -9.85 0.91
CA PHE A 152 2.22 -8.73 1.46
C PHE A 152 1.87 -7.44 0.71
N GLY A 153 1.88 -7.48 -0.62
CA GLY A 153 1.46 -6.37 -1.47
C GLY A 153 0.03 -5.91 -1.20
N GLU A 154 -0.91 -6.85 -1.07
CA GLU A 154 -2.34 -6.57 -0.82
C GLU A 154 -2.58 -5.85 0.53
N ILE A 155 -1.85 -6.25 1.57
CA ILE A 155 -1.94 -5.62 2.89
C ILE A 155 -1.17 -4.29 2.91
N GLY A 156 0.03 -4.27 2.32
CA GLY A 156 0.92 -3.11 2.25
C GLY A 156 0.33 -1.96 1.46
N SER A 157 -0.37 -2.22 0.35
CA SER A 157 -1.01 -1.16 -0.46
C SER A 157 -2.15 -0.46 0.29
N LYS A 158 -2.75 -1.12 1.30
CA LYS A 158 -3.84 -0.60 2.15
C LYS A 158 -3.34 0.02 3.45
N ALA A 159 -2.04 -0.07 3.77
CA ALA A 159 -1.48 0.47 5.00
C ALA A 159 -1.54 2.00 5.05
N ILE A 160 -1.98 2.57 6.16
CA ILE A 160 -2.15 4.02 6.30
C ILE A 160 -0.80 4.68 6.61
N SER A 161 -0.37 5.56 5.72
CA SER A 161 0.75 6.48 5.94
C SER A 161 0.34 7.62 6.87
N SER A 162 1.28 8.10 7.69
CA SER A 162 1.12 9.35 8.42
C SER A 162 1.37 10.56 7.50
N ALA A 163 0.93 11.75 7.93
CA ALA A 163 1.29 12.99 7.26
C ALA A 163 2.82 13.18 7.20
N HIS A 164 3.55 12.70 8.21
CA HIS A 164 5.02 12.77 8.24
C HIS A 164 5.67 11.90 7.16
N ASP A 165 5.17 10.68 6.93
CA ASP A 165 5.69 9.81 5.87
C ASP A 165 5.50 10.45 4.49
N HIS A 166 4.36 11.11 4.28
CA HIS A 166 4.09 11.83 3.03
C HIS A 166 5.03 13.03 2.84
N GLU A 167 5.22 13.85 3.90
CA GLU A 167 6.19 14.94 3.88
C GLU A 167 7.61 14.46 3.57
N MET A 168 8.02 13.33 4.16
CA MET A 168 9.32 12.71 3.90
C MET A 168 9.43 12.25 2.45
N TYR A 169 8.43 11.52 1.95
CA TYR A 169 8.41 11.04 0.57
C TYR A 169 8.53 12.19 -0.44
N GLU A 170 7.74 13.26 -0.29
CA GLU A 170 7.81 14.41 -1.20
C GLU A 170 9.14 15.17 -1.08
N ALA A 171 9.74 15.24 0.11
CA ALA A 171 11.07 15.82 0.28
C ALA A 171 12.16 15.01 -0.46
N VAL A 172 12.13 13.68 -0.33
CA VAL A 172 13.05 12.77 -1.04
C VAL A 172 12.80 12.80 -2.56
N ARG A 173 11.54 12.86 -2.99
CA ARG A 173 11.19 13.01 -4.40
C ARG A 173 11.77 14.27 -5.00
N LYS A 174 11.58 15.41 -4.32
CA LYS A 174 12.05 16.72 -4.76
C LYS A 174 13.57 16.74 -4.90
N ILE A 175 14.31 16.20 -3.94
CA ILE A 175 15.78 16.17 -4.04
C ILE A 175 16.27 15.30 -5.20
N SER A 176 15.63 14.17 -5.48
CA SER A 176 15.99 13.30 -6.61
C SER A 176 15.84 14.04 -7.94
N ILE A 177 14.70 14.69 -8.16
CA ILE A 177 14.44 15.51 -9.37
C ILE A 177 15.47 16.64 -9.51
N LEU A 178 15.80 17.34 -8.41
CA LEU A 178 16.79 18.42 -8.42
C LEU A 178 18.20 17.90 -8.74
N LYS A 179 18.59 16.72 -8.21
CA LYS A 179 19.90 16.11 -8.47
C LYS A 179 20.03 15.59 -9.91
N GLU A 180 18.94 15.08 -10.50
CA GLU A 180 18.91 14.69 -11.92
C GLU A 180 18.98 15.89 -12.87
N THR A 181 18.34 17.01 -12.50
CA THR A 181 18.34 18.25 -13.30
C THR A 181 19.73 18.90 -13.35
N ARG A 182 20.62 18.55 -12.42
CA ARG A 182 21.98 19.11 -12.34
C ARG A 182 22.82 18.67 -13.53
N SER A 183 22.80 19.45 -14.61
CA SER A 183 23.76 19.32 -15.71
C SER A 183 25.18 19.65 -15.22
N GLU A 184 26.21 19.21 -15.93
CA GLU A 184 27.64 19.39 -15.60
C GLU A 184 28.09 20.87 -15.38
N LYS A 185 27.22 21.86 -15.65
CA LYS A 185 27.50 23.28 -15.39
C LYS A 185 27.05 23.70 -13.99
N GLN A 186 27.94 24.35 -13.24
CA GLN A 186 27.63 24.99 -11.96
C GLN A 186 26.43 25.94 -12.09
N ASN A 187 25.35 25.63 -11.38
CA ASN A 187 24.18 26.48 -11.24
C ASN A 187 24.00 26.80 -9.73
N PRO A 188 24.46 27.98 -9.27
CA PRO A 188 24.40 28.36 -7.86
C PRO A 188 22.98 28.39 -7.26
N GLU A 189 21.96 28.65 -8.08
CA GLU A 189 20.56 28.64 -7.64
C GLU A 189 20.09 27.21 -7.39
N LEU A 190 20.40 26.28 -8.30
CA LEU A 190 20.11 24.86 -8.13
C LEU A 190 20.85 24.26 -6.94
N ASP A 191 22.12 24.62 -6.73
CA ASP A 191 22.90 24.16 -5.56
C ASP A 191 22.27 24.64 -4.24
N LYS A 192 21.70 25.86 -4.22
CA LYS A 192 20.97 26.39 -3.06
C LYS A 192 19.65 25.66 -2.82
N GLU A 193 18.92 25.31 -3.89
CA GLU A 193 17.70 24.51 -3.78
C GLU A 193 17.97 23.09 -3.29
N ILE A 194 19.04 22.46 -3.77
CA ILE A 194 19.50 21.14 -3.29
C ILE A 194 19.84 21.23 -1.80
N ALA A 195 20.62 22.22 -1.37
CA ALA A 195 20.98 22.37 0.04
C ALA A 195 19.75 22.61 0.93
N ALA A 196 18.75 23.36 0.46
CA ALA A 196 17.50 23.56 1.18
C ALA A 196 16.66 22.28 1.26
N ALA A 197 16.63 21.47 0.19
CA ALA A 197 15.97 20.18 0.19
C ALA A 197 16.66 19.18 1.15
N GLU A 198 18.00 19.14 1.17
CA GLU A 198 18.79 18.32 2.09
C GLU A 198 18.54 18.71 3.56
N ALA A 199 18.58 20.01 3.88
CA ALA A 199 18.27 20.50 5.22
C ALA A 199 16.83 20.16 5.65
N ASN A 200 15.87 20.18 4.73
CA ASN A 200 14.50 19.78 5.04
C ASN A 200 14.38 18.27 5.31
N ILE A 201 15.09 17.43 4.56
CA ILE A 201 15.14 15.98 4.81
C ILE A 201 15.76 15.70 6.18
N GLU A 202 16.90 16.32 6.50
CA GLU A 202 17.56 16.15 7.80
C GLU A 202 16.63 16.59 8.95
N ARG A 203 15.94 17.72 8.81
CA ARG A 203 14.93 18.18 9.79
C ARG A 203 13.81 17.17 9.96
N LEU A 204 13.31 16.60 8.87
CA LEU A 204 12.24 15.59 8.92
C LEU A 204 12.75 14.29 9.56
N GLN A 205 13.96 13.85 9.24
CA GLN A 205 14.55 12.62 9.78
C GLN A 205 14.79 12.70 11.30
N ASN A 206 15.14 13.87 11.80
CA ASN A 206 15.39 14.10 13.22
C ASN A 206 14.11 14.31 14.06
N LYS A 207 12.93 14.22 13.44
CA LYS A 207 11.65 14.39 14.14
C LYS A 207 11.26 13.07 14.80
N ASP A 208 11.02 13.09 16.11
CA ASP A 208 10.45 11.96 16.83
C ASP A 208 8.95 11.84 16.50
N VAL A 209 8.58 10.78 15.79
CA VAL A 209 7.22 10.52 15.31
C VAL A 209 6.89 9.05 15.51
N GLU A 210 5.70 8.75 16.02
CA GLU A 210 5.24 7.37 16.10
C GLU A 210 5.18 6.73 14.71
N PRO A 211 5.64 5.48 14.56
CA PRO A 211 5.67 4.81 13.27
C PRO A 211 4.24 4.56 12.76
N SER A 212 4.00 4.92 11.50
CA SER A 212 2.75 4.62 10.80
C SER A 212 2.65 3.13 10.45
N GLU A 213 1.47 2.70 10.02
CA GLU A 213 1.30 1.32 9.51
C GLU A 213 2.17 1.06 8.30
N MET A 214 2.31 2.06 7.41
CA MET A 214 3.20 1.98 6.25
C MET A 214 4.67 1.82 6.68
N SER A 215 5.12 2.54 7.72
CA SER A 215 6.49 2.41 8.22
C SER A 215 6.75 1.05 8.89
N LEU A 216 5.79 0.54 9.66
CA LEU A 216 5.89 -0.77 10.30
C LEU A 216 5.90 -1.92 9.26
N ILE A 217 5.03 -1.88 8.24
CA ILE A 217 5.03 -2.91 7.20
C ILE A 217 6.28 -2.81 6.31
N ARG A 218 6.81 -1.61 6.08
CA ARG A 218 8.11 -1.43 5.42
C ARG A 218 9.24 -2.11 6.20
N ASN A 219 9.24 -2.01 7.53
CA ASN A 219 10.23 -2.71 8.36
C ASN A 219 10.10 -4.23 8.21
N LEU A 220 8.87 -4.79 8.20
CA LEU A 220 8.67 -6.20 7.91
C LEU A 220 9.21 -6.59 6.52
N HIS A 221 8.96 -5.77 5.50
CA HIS A 221 9.47 -6.00 4.14
C HIS A 221 11.00 -6.03 4.13
N TRP A 222 11.64 -5.07 4.81
CA TRP A 222 13.09 -5.00 4.92
C TRP A 222 13.69 -6.26 5.55
N TRP A 223 13.16 -6.68 6.70
CA TRP A 223 13.68 -7.83 7.44
C TRP A 223 13.32 -9.20 6.82
N THR A 224 12.57 -9.20 5.73
CA THR A 224 12.16 -10.43 5.02
C THR A 224 12.59 -10.39 3.56
N VAL A 225 11.84 -9.69 2.73
CA VAL A 225 12.00 -9.61 1.28
C VAL A 225 13.39 -9.07 0.89
N GLU A 226 13.94 -8.11 1.66
CA GLU A 226 15.28 -7.56 1.40
C GLU A 226 16.41 -8.30 2.11
N TYR A 227 16.28 -8.54 3.42
CA TYR A 227 17.35 -9.03 4.29
C TYR A 227 16.95 -10.27 5.11
N GLY A 228 16.08 -11.11 4.57
CA GLY A 228 15.61 -12.31 5.23
C GLY A 228 16.50 -13.55 5.03
N LEU A 229 16.53 -14.37 6.09
CA LEU A 229 17.13 -15.70 6.13
C LEU A 229 16.08 -16.77 6.41
N VAL A 230 16.27 -18.00 5.93
CA VAL A 230 15.32 -19.12 6.09
C VAL A 230 16.00 -20.41 6.56
N GLY A 231 15.31 -21.19 7.39
CA GLY A 231 15.76 -22.50 7.89
C GLY A 231 16.12 -22.47 9.37
N MET A 232 17.20 -23.17 9.73
CA MET A 232 17.65 -23.26 11.12
C MET A 232 18.44 -22.02 11.54
N LEU A 233 18.29 -21.58 12.79
CA LEU A 233 18.92 -20.36 13.30
C LEU A 233 20.47 -20.42 13.25
N ASP A 234 21.03 -21.61 13.48
CA ASP A 234 22.48 -21.87 13.48
C ASP A 234 23.07 -22.12 12.08
N ASN A 235 22.23 -22.51 11.12
CA ASN A 235 22.63 -22.77 9.74
C ASN A 235 21.55 -22.28 8.74
N PRO A 236 21.31 -20.97 8.66
CA PRO A 236 20.29 -20.42 7.80
C PRO A 236 20.73 -20.39 6.32
N LYS A 237 19.75 -20.26 5.44
CA LYS A 237 19.91 -20.02 4.01
C LYS A 237 19.43 -18.63 3.63
N LEU A 238 20.04 -18.04 2.61
CA LEU A 238 19.70 -16.69 2.14
C LEU A 238 18.47 -16.73 1.22
N TYR A 239 17.53 -15.80 1.41
CA TYR A 239 16.46 -15.55 0.45
C TYR A 239 16.17 -14.06 0.20
N GLY A 240 16.58 -13.17 1.10
CA GLY A 240 16.39 -11.73 0.92
C GLY A 240 17.19 -11.16 -0.26
N ALA A 241 16.58 -10.32 -1.07
CA ALA A 241 17.15 -9.82 -2.33
C ALA A 241 18.42 -8.96 -2.14
N GLY A 242 18.50 -8.15 -1.08
CA GLY A 242 19.70 -7.41 -0.71
C GLY A 242 20.88 -8.34 -0.46
N LEU A 243 20.65 -9.48 0.19
CA LEU A 243 21.66 -10.51 0.40
C LEU A 243 21.98 -11.30 -0.88
N LEU A 244 21.00 -11.57 -1.74
CA LEU A 244 21.19 -12.33 -2.99
C LEU A 244 21.85 -11.51 -4.11
N SER A 245 21.87 -10.19 -3.99
CA SER A 245 22.45 -9.28 -4.99
C SER A 245 23.79 -8.67 -4.57
N SER A 246 24.13 -8.71 -3.29
CA SER A 246 25.37 -8.17 -2.73
C SER A 246 26.51 -9.19 -2.68
N LEU A 247 27.63 -8.91 -3.36
CA LEU A 247 28.82 -9.76 -3.34
C LEU A 247 29.47 -9.83 -1.95
N GLY A 248 29.42 -8.74 -1.21
CA GLY A 248 30.04 -8.63 0.11
C GLY A 248 29.12 -9.10 1.23
N GLU A 249 27.87 -8.63 1.24
CA GLU A 249 26.95 -8.88 2.35
C GLU A 249 26.40 -10.30 2.35
N SER A 250 26.27 -10.94 1.17
CA SER A 250 25.97 -12.38 1.07
C SER A 250 26.92 -13.26 1.89
N LYS A 251 28.18 -12.86 2.02
CA LYS A 251 29.20 -13.58 2.80
C LYS A 251 29.18 -13.14 4.25
N SER A 252 29.29 -11.84 4.52
CA SER A 252 29.42 -11.34 5.89
C SER A 252 28.17 -11.56 6.74
N CYS A 253 26.98 -11.68 6.13
CA CYS A 253 25.75 -11.97 6.87
C CYS A 253 25.78 -13.30 7.63
N LEU A 254 26.57 -14.27 7.18
CA LEU A 254 26.72 -15.59 7.81
C LEU A 254 27.82 -15.62 8.89
N GLU A 255 28.60 -14.56 9.05
CA GLU A 255 29.64 -14.48 10.07
C GLU A 255 29.03 -14.47 11.48
N PRO A 256 29.69 -15.04 12.50
CA PRO A 256 29.17 -15.05 13.89
C PRO A 256 28.97 -13.65 14.51
N THR A 257 29.58 -12.62 13.92
CA THR A 257 29.49 -11.21 14.35
C THR A 257 28.13 -10.59 14.06
N VAL A 258 27.40 -11.09 13.05
CA VAL A 258 26.03 -10.65 12.75
C VAL A 258 25.07 -11.47 13.59
N GLU A 259 24.20 -10.83 14.37
CA GLU A 259 23.25 -11.55 15.23
C GLU A 259 22.12 -12.19 14.40
N LYS A 260 21.74 -13.42 14.71
CA LYS A 260 20.61 -14.14 14.05
C LYS A 260 19.46 -14.23 15.03
N ARG A 261 18.31 -13.67 14.66
CA ARG A 261 17.09 -13.65 15.49
C ARG A 261 16.01 -14.48 14.83
N LEU A 262 15.11 -15.06 15.61
CA LEU A 262 13.90 -15.67 15.04
C LEU A 262 12.97 -14.58 14.51
N TYR A 263 12.41 -14.80 13.33
CA TYR A 263 11.43 -13.90 12.74
C TYR A 263 10.10 -13.96 13.50
N THR A 264 9.67 -12.82 14.03
CA THR A 264 8.39 -12.61 14.73
C THR A 264 7.80 -11.27 14.30
N ILE A 265 6.58 -10.98 14.76
CA ILE A 265 5.93 -9.68 14.56
C ILE A 265 6.76 -8.49 15.06
N ASP A 266 7.67 -8.69 16.01
CA ASP A 266 8.53 -7.64 16.57
C ASP A 266 9.45 -7.00 15.51
N ALA A 267 9.73 -7.72 14.41
CA ALA A 267 10.49 -7.18 13.29
C ALA A 267 9.83 -5.93 12.67
N ALA A 268 8.52 -5.74 12.82
CA ALA A 268 7.84 -4.52 12.38
C ALA A 268 8.33 -3.26 13.13
N TYR A 269 8.79 -3.43 14.37
CA TYR A 269 9.22 -2.34 15.25
C TYR A 269 10.75 -2.17 15.28
N GLN A 270 11.47 -2.94 14.47
CA GLN A 270 12.92 -2.86 14.36
C GLN A 270 13.30 -1.95 13.19
N ASP A 271 13.86 -0.79 13.50
CA ASP A 271 14.40 0.13 12.48
C ASP A 271 15.69 -0.40 11.85
N PHE A 272 15.99 0.11 10.66
CA PHE A 272 17.15 -0.28 9.85
C PHE A 272 17.87 0.93 9.24
N ASP A 273 19.14 0.72 8.88
CA ASP A 273 19.98 1.69 8.16
C ASP A 273 20.31 1.14 6.77
N ILE A 274 19.86 1.83 5.72
CA ILE A 274 20.07 1.46 4.32
C ILE A 274 21.51 1.72 3.84
N THR A 275 22.28 2.50 4.60
CA THR A 275 23.62 2.96 4.20
C THR A 275 24.74 2.04 4.70
N ARG A 276 24.40 1.06 5.55
CA ARG A 276 25.35 0.18 6.22
C ARG A 276 24.93 -1.26 6.12
N LYS A 277 25.88 -2.16 6.38
CA LYS A 277 25.59 -3.59 6.53
C LYS A 277 24.71 -3.82 7.75
N GLN A 278 23.81 -4.79 7.64
CA GLN A 278 22.85 -5.06 8.71
C GLN A 278 23.54 -5.72 9.92
N PRO A 279 23.40 -5.16 11.14
CA PRO A 279 24.08 -5.69 12.33
C PRO A 279 23.44 -6.99 12.85
N HIS A 280 22.19 -7.24 12.48
CA HIS A 280 21.43 -8.44 12.81
C HIS A 280 20.51 -8.79 11.63
N LEU A 281 20.05 -10.04 11.58
CA LEU A 281 19.13 -10.55 10.58
C LEU A 281 18.11 -11.49 11.21
N TYR A 282 16.95 -11.59 10.55
CA TYR A 282 15.86 -12.47 10.99
C TYR A 282 15.83 -13.77 10.18
N VAL A 283 15.69 -14.88 10.88
CA VAL A 283 15.58 -16.23 10.34
C VAL A 283 14.14 -16.73 10.51
N THR A 284 13.46 -16.97 9.40
CA THR A 284 12.17 -17.66 9.38
C THR A 284 12.39 -19.18 9.26
N PRO A 285 11.66 -20.05 9.98
CA PRO A 285 11.81 -21.50 9.81
C PRO A 285 11.50 -21.98 8.38
N ASN A 286 10.49 -21.37 7.75
CA ASN A 286 10.05 -21.65 6.38
C ASN A 286 9.23 -20.46 5.85
N PHE A 287 8.79 -20.52 4.59
CA PHE A 287 7.98 -19.45 4.00
C PHE A 287 6.55 -19.38 4.51
N ALA A 288 5.96 -20.48 5.01
CA ALA A 288 4.63 -20.44 5.62
C ALA A 288 4.61 -19.57 6.89
N THR A 289 5.68 -19.63 7.69
CA THR A 289 5.84 -18.75 8.86
C THR A 289 5.90 -17.27 8.48
N LEU A 290 6.41 -16.91 7.29
CA LEU A 290 6.35 -15.52 6.81
C LEU A 290 4.90 -15.06 6.65
N SER A 291 4.06 -15.90 6.04
CA SER A 291 2.63 -15.64 5.89
C SER A 291 1.92 -15.58 7.25
N GLU A 292 2.23 -16.47 8.19
CA GLU A 292 1.65 -16.47 9.53
C GLU A 292 1.92 -15.14 10.27
N VAL A 293 3.18 -14.69 10.28
CA VAL A 293 3.58 -13.43 10.94
C VAL A 293 2.98 -12.21 10.23
N LEU A 294 2.91 -12.22 8.90
CA LEU A 294 2.23 -11.15 8.14
C LEU A 294 0.74 -11.07 8.49
N GLU A 295 0.07 -12.21 8.60
CA GLU A 295 -1.34 -12.29 8.97
C GLU A 295 -1.58 -11.87 10.44
N GLU A 296 -0.68 -12.24 11.34
CA GLU A 296 -0.65 -11.75 12.72
C GLU A 296 -0.51 -10.23 12.75
N PHE A 297 0.43 -9.67 12.00
CA PHE A 297 0.63 -8.22 11.89
C PHE A 297 -0.59 -7.53 11.29
N ALA A 298 -1.16 -8.06 10.22
CA ALA A 298 -2.35 -7.50 9.57
C ALA A 298 -3.57 -7.50 10.50
N ASN A 299 -3.67 -8.44 11.44
CA ASN A 299 -4.71 -8.42 12.48
C ASN A 299 -4.55 -7.27 13.47
N THR A 300 -3.41 -6.58 13.51
CA THR A 300 -3.21 -5.36 14.30
C THR A 300 -3.54 -4.07 13.53
N MET A 301 -3.60 -4.15 12.20
CA MET A 301 -3.79 -3.00 11.30
C MET A 301 -5.26 -2.55 11.22
N ALA A 302 -5.43 -1.27 10.90
CA ALA A 302 -6.72 -0.62 10.68
C ALA A 302 -7.55 -1.31 9.58
N VAL A 303 -6.90 -1.90 8.57
CA VAL A 303 -7.58 -2.63 7.49
C VAL A 303 -8.37 -3.85 8.00
N ARG A 304 -8.07 -4.40 9.18
CA ARG A 304 -8.84 -5.49 9.82
C ARG A 304 -9.52 -5.11 11.13
N LYS A 305 -9.11 -4.01 11.76
CA LYS A 305 -9.65 -3.56 13.04
C LYS A 305 -10.66 -2.42 12.92
N GLY A 306 -10.54 -1.59 11.90
CA GLY A 306 -11.37 -0.39 11.73
C GLY A 306 -11.43 0.46 13.00
N GLY A 307 -12.66 0.76 13.42
CA GLY A 307 -12.97 1.47 14.66
C GLY A 307 -12.36 2.87 14.75
N HIS A 308 -12.35 3.41 15.98
CA HIS A 308 -11.87 4.77 16.22
C HIS A 308 -10.37 4.94 15.92
N ARG A 309 -9.55 3.89 16.18
CA ARG A 309 -8.10 3.94 15.88
C ARG A 309 -7.84 4.03 14.39
N GLY A 310 -8.54 3.23 13.58
CA GLY A 310 -8.41 3.26 12.13
C GLY A 310 -8.86 4.59 11.54
N LEU A 311 -10.02 5.09 11.95
CA LEU A 311 -10.52 6.40 11.50
C LEU A 311 -9.61 7.55 11.96
N GLN A 312 -9.06 7.50 13.18
CA GLN A 312 -8.10 8.50 13.65
C GLN A 312 -6.81 8.50 12.82
N LYS A 313 -6.30 7.33 12.41
CA LYS A 313 -5.15 7.25 11.48
C LYS A 313 -5.47 7.92 10.15
N LEU A 314 -6.66 7.69 9.58
CA LEU A 314 -7.10 8.36 8.35
C LEU A 314 -7.17 9.88 8.51
N ILE A 315 -7.78 10.38 9.59
CA ILE A 315 -7.85 11.83 9.88
C ILE A 315 -6.44 12.43 9.99
N ASN A 316 -5.55 11.76 10.73
CA ASN A 316 -4.17 12.21 10.93
C ASN A 316 -3.32 12.16 9.64
N SER A 317 -3.63 11.23 8.73
CA SER A 317 -2.94 11.08 7.45
C SER A 317 -3.17 12.27 6.51
N LYS A 318 -4.31 12.97 6.66
CA LYS A 318 -4.82 14.01 5.74
C LYS A 318 -4.95 13.56 4.28
N SER A 319 -4.81 12.26 4.03
CA SER A 319 -4.79 11.66 2.70
C SER A 319 -6.14 11.05 2.37
N LEU A 320 -6.36 10.75 1.10
CA LEU A 320 -7.52 9.98 0.67
C LEU A 320 -7.46 8.59 1.31
N GLY A 321 -8.56 8.20 1.96
CA GLY A 321 -8.70 6.88 2.55
C GLY A 321 -10.12 6.39 2.45
N THR A 322 -10.34 5.20 3.00
CA THR A 322 -11.63 4.53 2.98
C THR A 322 -11.92 3.90 4.34
N ILE A 323 -13.18 4.00 4.79
CA ILE A 323 -13.72 3.15 5.85
C ILE A 323 -14.73 2.16 5.27
N GLU A 324 -14.83 0.97 5.85
CA GLU A 324 -15.89 0.01 5.58
C GLU A 324 -16.74 -0.17 6.83
N LEU A 325 -18.06 -0.08 6.66
CA LEU A 325 -19.03 -0.28 7.73
C LEU A 325 -19.44 -1.75 7.84
N SER A 326 -20.08 -2.14 8.94
CA SER A 326 -20.63 -3.50 9.17
C SER A 326 -21.63 -3.99 8.10
N THR A 327 -22.17 -3.08 7.29
CA THR A 327 -23.01 -3.39 6.12
C THR A 327 -22.23 -3.81 4.87
N GLY A 328 -20.91 -3.61 4.88
CA GLY A 328 -20.02 -3.68 3.72
C GLY A 328 -20.03 -2.40 2.87
N LEU A 329 -20.75 -1.36 3.29
CA LEU A 329 -20.69 -0.04 2.65
C LEU A 329 -19.30 0.55 2.85
N GLN A 330 -18.67 0.96 1.77
CA GLN A 330 -17.36 1.59 1.77
C GLN A 330 -17.54 3.08 1.48
N ILE A 331 -16.89 3.93 2.26
CA ILE A 331 -16.91 5.39 2.09
C ILE A 331 -15.48 5.86 1.90
N SER A 332 -15.21 6.47 0.75
CA SER A 332 -13.90 7.02 0.40
C SER A 332 -13.93 8.54 0.38
N GLY A 333 -12.91 9.17 0.98
CA GLY A 333 -12.79 10.62 1.04
C GLY A 333 -11.66 11.08 1.97
N HIS A 334 -11.56 12.39 2.19
CA HIS A 334 -10.65 12.96 3.18
C HIS A 334 -11.37 13.11 4.52
N PHE A 335 -11.11 12.20 5.46
CA PHE A 335 -11.71 12.23 6.79
C PHE A 335 -11.16 13.38 7.62
N THR A 336 -12.05 14.14 8.25
CA THR A 336 -11.68 15.34 9.03
C THR A 336 -12.20 15.30 10.46
N ARG A 337 -13.27 14.55 10.72
CA ARG A 337 -13.91 14.54 12.02
C ARG A 337 -14.44 13.17 12.39
N MET A 338 -14.39 12.90 13.69
CA MET A 338 -14.96 11.75 14.35
C MET A 338 -15.57 12.19 15.68
N ILE A 339 -16.69 11.60 16.07
CA ILE A 339 -17.23 11.67 17.44
C ILE A 339 -17.27 10.25 17.98
N THR A 340 -16.81 10.07 19.21
CA THR A 340 -16.86 8.80 19.93
C THR A 340 -17.76 8.87 21.17
N ASN A 341 -18.28 7.73 21.59
CA ASN A 341 -18.87 7.58 22.93
C ASN A 341 -17.80 7.27 24.00
N ASP A 342 -18.23 7.06 25.23
CA ASP A 342 -17.35 6.77 26.38
C ASP A 342 -16.55 5.45 26.22
N ASP A 343 -17.06 4.52 25.40
CA ASP A 343 -16.42 3.23 25.07
C ASP A 343 -15.47 3.30 23.87
N ASN A 344 -15.22 4.50 23.32
CA ASN A 344 -14.45 4.74 22.09
C ASN A 344 -15.06 4.12 20.82
N GLU A 345 -16.36 3.85 20.81
CA GLU A 345 -17.06 3.49 19.58
C GLU A 345 -17.31 4.75 18.75
N VAL A 346 -17.13 4.65 17.44
CA VAL A 346 -17.40 5.77 16.53
C VAL A 346 -18.89 5.90 16.33
N VAL A 347 -19.44 7.05 16.72
CA VAL A 347 -20.87 7.35 16.61
C VAL A 347 -21.18 8.35 15.50
N PHE A 348 -20.16 9.02 14.96
CA PHE A 348 -20.28 9.93 13.83
C PHE A 348 -18.92 10.10 13.15
N PHE A 349 -18.92 10.28 11.84
CA PHE A 349 -17.74 10.66 11.07
C PHE A 349 -18.11 11.68 9.98
N GLU A 350 -17.09 12.40 9.51
CA GLU A 350 -17.21 13.37 8.43
C GLU A 350 -15.98 13.33 7.52
N THR A 351 -16.23 13.43 6.22
CA THR A 351 -15.23 13.74 5.21
C THR A 351 -15.48 15.13 4.64
N THR A 352 -14.43 15.74 4.10
CA THR A 352 -14.53 17.01 3.36
C THR A 352 -14.12 16.85 1.90
N GLY A 353 -14.67 17.68 1.03
CA GLY A 353 -14.38 17.63 -0.40
C GLY A 353 -15.01 16.41 -1.07
N GLU A 354 -14.52 16.04 -2.24
CA GLU A 354 -15.13 14.97 -3.02
C GLU A 354 -15.06 13.62 -2.28
N SER A 355 -16.21 12.95 -2.16
CA SER A 355 -16.32 11.63 -1.57
C SER A 355 -17.08 10.68 -2.50
N ALA A 356 -16.89 9.38 -2.33
CA ALA A 356 -17.62 8.37 -3.09
C ALA A 356 -17.98 7.20 -2.18
N LEU A 357 -19.14 6.59 -2.45
CA LEU A 357 -19.53 5.34 -1.80
C LEU A 357 -19.36 4.16 -2.74
N ALA A 358 -18.94 3.04 -2.18
CA ALA A 358 -18.74 1.81 -2.91
C ALA A 358 -19.27 0.59 -2.13
N TYR A 359 -19.43 -0.51 -2.83
CA TYR A 359 -19.68 -1.82 -2.26
C TYR A 359 -18.85 -2.86 -2.99
N ARG A 360 -18.01 -3.59 -2.27
CA ARG A 360 -17.05 -4.56 -2.86
C ARG A 360 -16.18 -3.90 -3.95
N GLU A 361 -15.56 -2.78 -3.61
CA GLU A 361 -14.59 -2.08 -4.47
C GLU A 361 -15.20 -1.61 -5.81
N LYS A 362 -16.52 -1.36 -5.81
CA LYS A 362 -17.27 -0.81 -6.94
C LYS A 362 -18.14 0.34 -6.49
N GLU A 363 -18.00 1.48 -7.15
CA GLU A 363 -18.81 2.67 -6.89
C GLU A 363 -20.32 2.35 -6.94
N LEU A 364 -21.06 2.84 -5.96
CA LEU A 364 -22.51 2.76 -5.94
C LEU A 364 -23.09 3.76 -6.96
N ILE A 365 -24.00 3.26 -7.80
CA ILE A 365 -24.67 4.08 -8.83
C ILE A 365 -25.31 5.30 -8.19
N GLY A 366 -24.96 6.49 -8.68
CA GLY A 366 -25.49 7.76 -8.16
C GLY A 366 -24.85 8.25 -6.86
N HIS A 367 -23.75 7.64 -6.42
CA HIS A 367 -23.08 7.97 -5.16
C HIS A 367 -21.56 8.18 -5.32
N GLY A 368 -21.11 8.56 -6.52
CA GLY A 368 -19.74 9.01 -6.78
C GLY A 368 -19.49 10.48 -6.40
N ARG A 369 -18.30 10.97 -6.74
CA ARG A 369 -17.80 12.33 -6.43
C ARG A 369 -18.71 13.47 -6.91
N SER A 370 -19.40 13.25 -8.03
CA SER A 370 -20.34 14.23 -8.58
C SER A 370 -21.53 14.49 -7.67
N THR A 371 -21.89 13.50 -6.84
CA THR A 371 -22.99 13.58 -5.87
C THR A 371 -22.51 14.14 -4.55
N HIS A 372 -21.37 13.66 -4.05
CA HIS A 372 -20.82 14.04 -2.74
C HIS A 372 -19.62 14.99 -2.89
N LYS A 373 -19.84 16.16 -3.50
CA LYS A 373 -18.75 17.13 -3.83
C LYS A 373 -18.13 17.80 -2.61
N ASN A 374 -18.91 17.98 -1.54
CA ASN A 374 -18.53 18.78 -0.38
C ASN A 374 -18.12 17.91 0.82
N GLY A 375 -18.29 16.61 0.73
CA GLY A 375 -18.03 15.67 1.80
C GLY A 375 -19.14 14.64 1.92
N PHE A 376 -18.95 13.75 2.87
CA PHE A 376 -19.92 12.77 3.31
C PHE A 376 -19.87 12.69 4.83
N LEU A 377 -21.02 12.64 5.47
CA LEU A 377 -21.13 12.49 6.90
C LEU A 377 -22.24 11.52 7.24
N SER A 378 -22.08 10.81 8.34
CA SER A 378 -23.14 9.96 8.86
C SER A 378 -22.94 9.65 10.33
N PRO A 379 -24.01 9.65 11.14
CA PRO A 379 -24.00 8.93 12.41
C PRO A 379 -23.90 7.42 12.18
N LEU A 380 -23.42 6.73 13.21
CA LEU A 380 -23.25 5.29 13.28
C LEU A 380 -23.79 4.75 14.61
N GLY A 381 -24.06 3.45 14.65
CA GLY A 381 -24.42 2.73 15.88
C GLY A 381 -25.85 2.20 15.89
N LYS A 382 -26.32 1.82 17.07
CA LYS A 382 -27.67 1.29 17.29
C LYS A 382 -28.66 2.38 17.67
N LEU A 383 -29.94 2.09 17.44
CA LEU A 383 -31.04 2.95 17.86
C LEU A 383 -31.33 2.77 19.35
N LYS A 384 -31.64 3.87 20.03
CA LYS A 384 -31.98 3.89 21.45
C LYS A 384 -33.23 3.06 21.70
N GLY A 385 -33.09 2.04 22.56
CA GLY A 385 -34.20 1.18 22.95
C GLY A 385 -34.58 0.10 21.93
N ILE A 386 -33.75 -0.10 20.89
CA ILE A 386 -33.98 -1.13 19.86
C ILE A 386 -32.75 -2.04 19.77
N ASN A 387 -32.94 -3.32 20.04
CA ASN A 387 -31.83 -4.29 20.02
C ASN A 387 -31.37 -4.68 18.62
N LEU A 388 -32.27 -4.63 17.63
CA LEU A 388 -31.98 -4.97 16.23
C LEU A 388 -31.28 -3.78 15.55
N ALA A 389 -30.13 -4.01 14.92
CA ALA A 389 -29.45 -2.97 14.16
C ALA A 389 -30.25 -2.62 12.91
N ILE A 390 -30.24 -1.34 12.50
CA ILE A 390 -30.97 -0.84 11.32
C ILE A 390 -30.64 -1.68 10.07
N GLU A 391 -29.37 -2.06 9.92
CA GLU A 391 -28.90 -2.88 8.79
C GLU A 391 -29.57 -4.26 8.69
N ASP A 392 -30.01 -4.83 9.82
CA ASP A 392 -30.63 -6.16 9.89
C ASP A 392 -32.18 -6.08 9.89
N MET A 393 -32.75 -4.87 9.84
CA MET A 393 -34.20 -4.67 9.82
C MET A 393 -34.79 -5.03 8.44
N GLY A 394 -35.73 -5.96 8.43
CA GLY A 394 -36.59 -6.21 7.28
C GLY A 394 -37.70 -5.14 7.14
N PRO A 395 -38.49 -5.18 6.07
CA PRO A 395 -39.59 -4.22 5.88
C PRO A 395 -40.61 -4.19 7.03
N ARG A 396 -40.89 -5.34 7.65
CA ARG A 396 -41.80 -5.43 8.81
C ARG A 396 -41.21 -4.80 10.07
N ASP A 397 -39.90 -4.98 10.29
CA ASP A 397 -39.22 -4.41 11.44
C ASP A 397 -39.14 -2.89 11.31
N LEU A 398 -38.80 -2.38 10.11
CA LEU A 398 -38.82 -0.94 9.81
C LEU A 398 -40.18 -0.31 10.11
N GLN A 399 -41.28 -0.92 9.63
CA GLN A 399 -42.63 -0.45 9.95
C GLN A 399 -42.93 -0.49 11.46
N ALA A 400 -42.53 -1.56 12.15
CA ALA A 400 -42.72 -1.68 13.60
C ALA A 400 -41.96 -0.60 14.40
N TYR A 401 -40.87 -0.07 13.85
CA TYR A 401 -40.09 1.02 14.42
C TYR A 401 -40.38 2.39 13.78
N ASN A 402 -41.51 2.52 13.07
CA ASN A 402 -41.97 3.76 12.43
C ASN A 402 -41.05 4.33 11.34
N PHE A 403 -40.28 3.48 10.67
CA PHE A 403 -39.60 3.81 9.43
C PHE A 403 -40.54 3.55 8.25
N TYR A 404 -41.25 4.59 7.82
CA TYR A 404 -42.11 4.56 6.65
C TYR A 404 -41.50 5.36 5.50
N ASP A 405 -41.67 4.88 4.27
CA ASP A 405 -41.25 5.61 3.08
C ASP A 405 -42.20 6.78 2.82
N ASN A 406 -41.64 7.93 2.45
CA ASN A 406 -42.35 9.19 2.20
C ASN A 406 -43.06 9.78 3.43
N GLU A 407 -42.65 9.41 4.64
CA GLU A 407 -43.11 10.03 5.87
C GLU A 407 -41.97 10.72 6.63
N ARG A 408 -42.32 11.73 7.42
CA ARG A 408 -41.37 12.37 8.32
C ARG A 408 -41.15 11.45 9.52
N ILE A 409 -39.91 11.02 9.70
CA ILE A 409 -39.52 10.11 10.78
C ILE A 409 -38.53 10.78 11.71
N GLU A 410 -38.57 10.36 12.97
CA GLU A 410 -37.69 10.82 14.04
C GLU A 410 -37.16 9.60 14.80
N PHE A 411 -35.85 9.54 14.99
CA PHE A 411 -35.23 8.51 15.80
C PHE A 411 -33.93 9.02 16.44
N THR A 412 -33.50 8.31 17.50
CA THR A 412 -32.32 8.65 18.28
C THR A 412 -31.43 7.43 18.41
N TYR A 413 -30.14 7.60 18.14
CA TYR A 413 -29.11 6.58 18.40
C TYR A 413 -28.85 6.42 19.90
N GLU A 414 -28.32 5.27 20.33
CA GLU A 414 -27.88 5.06 21.72
C GLU A 414 -26.86 6.11 22.17
N SER A 415 -26.06 6.61 21.23
CA SER A 415 -25.12 7.72 21.44
C SER A 415 -25.81 9.04 21.84
N GLY A 416 -27.10 9.19 21.57
CA GLY A 416 -27.85 10.43 21.74
C GLY A 416 -27.92 11.31 20.50
N ILE A 417 -27.35 10.89 19.36
CA ILE A 417 -27.55 11.57 18.08
C ILE A 417 -29.01 11.39 17.65
N LYS A 418 -29.70 12.50 17.36
CA LYS A 418 -31.07 12.50 16.86
C LYS A 418 -31.07 12.81 15.37
N VAL A 419 -31.89 12.08 14.61
CA VAL A 419 -32.15 12.30 13.19
C VAL A 419 -33.64 12.54 13.01
N GLU A 420 -34.00 13.61 12.31
CA GLU A 420 -35.38 13.95 12.00
C GLU A 420 -35.49 14.48 10.56
N GLY A 421 -36.34 13.88 9.74
CA GLY A 421 -36.50 14.31 8.34
C GLY A 421 -37.51 13.47 7.56
N LEU A 422 -37.77 13.86 6.32
CA LEU A 422 -38.63 13.11 5.39
C LEU A 422 -37.82 11.97 4.76
N ASN A 423 -38.17 10.72 5.06
CA ASN A 423 -37.56 9.55 4.46
C ASN A 423 -38.03 9.39 3.01
N VAL A 424 -37.10 9.35 2.06
CA VAL A 424 -37.40 9.22 0.63
C VAL A 424 -37.31 7.77 0.18
N THR A 425 -36.18 7.12 0.45
CA THR A 425 -35.92 5.75 -0.01
C THR A 425 -34.73 5.13 0.72
N GLY A 426 -34.61 3.80 0.65
CA GLY A 426 -33.49 3.04 1.20
C GLY A 426 -32.86 2.10 0.16
N GLN A 427 -31.54 1.95 0.23
CA GLN A 427 -30.77 1.03 -0.63
C GLN A 427 -30.24 -0.15 0.21
N ARG A 428 -30.42 -1.38 -0.29
CA ARG A 428 -29.96 -2.62 0.35
C ARG A 428 -28.80 -3.27 -0.40
N ASN A 429 -27.97 -4.01 0.32
CA ASN A 429 -26.91 -4.84 -0.25
C ASN A 429 -27.46 -6.16 -0.85
N LEU A 430 -26.58 -6.93 -1.49
CA LEU A 430 -26.94 -8.22 -2.11
C LEU A 430 -27.45 -9.27 -1.11
N ASN A 431 -27.13 -9.13 0.17
CA ASN A 431 -27.60 -10.00 1.25
C ASN A 431 -28.89 -9.47 1.92
N GLY A 432 -29.46 -8.37 1.40
CA GLY A 432 -30.67 -7.76 1.92
C GLY A 432 -30.46 -6.80 3.10
N LYS A 433 -29.23 -6.52 3.54
CA LYS A 433 -28.97 -5.53 4.59
C LYS A 433 -29.20 -4.12 4.09
N LEU A 434 -29.83 -3.27 4.89
CA LEU A 434 -30.00 -1.84 4.55
C LEU A 434 -28.66 -1.11 4.70
N MET A 435 -28.20 -0.43 3.63
CA MET A 435 -26.91 0.25 3.58
C MET A 435 -27.04 1.78 3.59
N LEU A 436 -28.07 2.31 2.94
CA LEU A 436 -28.24 3.74 2.77
C LEU A 436 -29.70 4.12 2.95
N ILE A 437 -29.98 5.26 3.58
CA ILE A 437 -31.31 5.86 3.65
C ILE A 437 -31.20 7.31 3.21
N GLN A 438 -32.08 7.77 2.34
CA GLN A 438 -32.10 9.14 1.84
C GLN A 438 -33.14 9.97 2.57
N PHE A 439 -32.72 11.13 3.09
CA PHE A 439 -33.60 12.08 3.74
C PHE A 439 -33.59 13.44 3.06
N THR A 440 -34.76 14.05 2.97
CA THR A 440 -34.92 15.48 2.64
C THR A 440 -35.47 16.24 3.84
N ASP A 441 -35.22 17.54 3.91
CA ASP A 441 -35.65 18.39 5.02
C ASP A 441 -35.22 17.80 6.38
N CYS A 442 -33.95 17.37 6.41
CA CYS A 442 -33.37 16.57 7.49
C CYS A 442 -32.52 17.43 8.42
N THR A 443 -32.66 17.18 9.72
CA THR A 443 -31.79 17.73 10.75
C THR A 443 -31.15 16.58 11.53
N VAL A 444 -29.84 16.65 11.74
CA VAL A 444 -29.09 15.74 12.60
C VAL A 444 -28.48 16.54 13.73
N THR A 445 -28.77 16.18 14.98
CA THR A 445 -28.27 16.88 16.17
C THR A 445 -27.56 15.94 17.13
N TYR A 446 -26.56 16.47 17.82
CA TYR A 446 -25.87 15.80 18.90
C TYR A 446 -25.58 16.79 20.03
N LYS A 447 -26.20 16.56 21.20
CA LYS A 447 -26.20 17.52 22.31
C LYS A 447 -26.70 18.89 21.83
N ASP A 448 -25.90 19.94 21.97
CA ASP A 448 -26.25 21.30 21.54
C ASP A 448 -25.78 21.64 20.10
N GLU A 449 -25.21 20.68 19.38
CA GLU A 449 -24.66 20.86 18.04
C GLU A 449 -25.60 20.33 16.95
N ILE A 450 -25.73 21.11 15.87
CA ILE A 450 -26.36 20.67 14.62
C ILE A 450 -25.24 20.13 13.70
N LEU A 451 -25.26 18.82 13.46
CA LEU A 451 -24.30 18.12 12.61
C LEU A 451 -24.68 18.17 11.12
N PHE A 452 -25.98 18.28 10.83
CA PHE A 452 -26.52 18.44 9.48
C PHE A 452 -27.84 19.20 9.55
N SER A 453 -28.06 20.13 8.62
CA SER A 453 -29.28 20.92 8.53
C SER A 453 -29.95 20.79 7.15
N PRO A 454 -31.24 21.14 7.02
CA PRO A 454 -31.94 21.11 5.73
C PRO A 454 -31.28 21.97 4.65
N GLU A 455 -30.54 23.01 5.04
CA GLU A 455 -29.81 23.90 4.12
C GLU A 455 -28.65 23.18 3.42
N ASN A 456 -28.16 22.09 3.99
CA ASN A 456 -27.13 21.25 3.37
C ASN A 456 -27.70 20.35 2.25
N GLY A 457 -29.03 20.30 2.10
CA GLY A 457 -29.71 19.53 1.06
C GLY A 457 -30.15 18.14 1.52
N MET A 458 -29.96 17.15 0.64
CA MET A 458 -30.35 15.76 0.89
C MET A 458 -29.28 15.04 1.71
N LEU A 459 -29.67 14.44 2.84
CA LEU A 459 -28.79 13.57 3.61
C LEU A 459 -28.84 12.16 3.03
N ASN A 460 -27.67 11.62 2.67
CA ASN A 460 -27.50 10.22 2.36
C ASN A 460 -26.95 9.52 3.61
N LEU A 461 -27.83 9.01 4.46
CA LEU A 461 -27.47 8.38 5.72
C LEU A 461 -26.85 7.00 5.47
N ALA A 462 -25.57 6.85 5.78
CA ALA A 462 -24.91 5.54 5.77
C ALA A 462 -25.35 4.72 6.98
N VAL A 463 -25.91 3.55 6.70
CA VAL A 463 -26.31 2.59 7.72
C VAL A 463 -25.12 1.70 8.04
N GLY A 464 -24.76 1.67 9.32
CA GLY A 464 -23.72 0.80 9.86
C GLY A 464 -23.68 0.90 11.38
N LYS A 465 -23.58 -0.27 12.03
CA LYS A 465 -23.35 -0.33 13.47
C LYS A 465 -21.96 0.18 13.84
N GLU A 466 -20.94 -0.21 13.08
CA GLU A 466 -19.54 0.08 13.40
C GLU A 466 -18.67 0.13 12.14
N ILE A 467 -17.46 0.70 12.30
CA ILE A 467 -16.42 0.68 11.26
C ILE A 467 -15.60 -0.60 11.44
N VAL A 468 -15.68 -1.51 10.46
CA VAL A 468 -14.99 -2.81 10.50
C VAL A 468 -13.62 -2.78 9.83
N SER A 469 -13.38 -1.80 8.95
CA SER A 469 -12.10 -1.61 8.26
C SER A 469 -11.83 -0.12 8.01
N ALA A 470 -10.56 0.26 8.01
CA ALA A 470 -10.08 1.57 7.56
C ALA A 470 -8.73 1.41 6.85
N TYR A 471 -8.56 1.99 5.67
CA TYR A 471 -7.36 1.80 4.85
C TYR A 471 -7.05 2.99 3.92
N ALA A 472 -5.81 3.05 3.44
CA ALA A 472 -5.36 4.09 2.51
C ALA A 472 -5.93 3.90 1.09
N GLY A 473 -6.21 5.01 0.40
CA GLY A 473 -6.73 5.01 -0.97
C GLY A 473 -8.25 4.80 -1.05
N PRO A 474 -8.82 4.93 -2.25
CA PRO A 474 -10.26 4.75 -2.47
C PRO A 474 -10.65 3.27 -2.57
N ALA A 475 -11.92 2.97 -2.27
CA ALA A 475 -12.50 1.65 -2.44
C ALA A 475 -12.58 1.24 -3.91
N ASP A 476 -13.08 2.15 -4.75
CA ASP A 476 -13.05 2.02 -6.21
C ASP A 476 -12.05 3.03 -6.76
N TYR A 477 -10.95 2.53 -7.32
CA TYR A 477 -9.91 3.39 -7.90
C TYR A 477 -10.37 4.12 -9.17
N TYR A 478 -11.50 3.76 -9.79
CA TYR A 478 -12.10 4.54 -10.87
C TYR A 478 -12.88 5.76 -10.38
N SER A 479 -13.24 5.80 -9.09
CA SER A 479 -13.97 6.94 -8.55
C SER A 479 -13.09 8.18 -8.47
N PHE A 480 -11.79 8.04 -8.19
CA PHE A 480 -10.87 9.18 -7.99
C PHE A 480 -9.83 9.28 -9.09
N ASP A 481 -9.40 10.51 -9.40
CA ASP A 481 -8.27 10.71 -10.30
C ASP A 481 -6.96 10.49 -9.54
N LEU A 482 -6.41 9.30 -9.70
CA LEU A 482 -5.15 8.88 -9.08
C LEU A 482 -3.95 9.00 -10.05
N VAL A 483 -4.16 9.55 -11.25
CA VAL A 483 -3.10 9.73 -12.25
C VAL A 483 -2.56 11.15 -12.13
N PHE A 484 -1.38 11.28 -11.52
CA PHE A 484 -0.71 12.57 -11.28
C PHE A 484 0.79 12.52 -11.57
N HIS A 485 1.31 11.36 -11.99
CA HIS A 485 2.68 11.22 -12.45
C HIS A 485 2.75 11.57 -13.95
N GLU A 486 3.04 12.85 -14.24
CA GLU A 486 3.58 13.21 -15.55
C GLU A 486 5.05 12.81 -15.57
N SER A 487 5.36 11.68 -16.23
CA SER A 487 6.74 11.32 -16.50
C SER A 487 7.27 12.26 -17.59
N ASP A 488 8.08 13.25 -17.19
CA ASP A 488 8.71 14.21 -18.09
C ASP A 488 9.80 13.58 -18.99
N THR A 489 10.09 12.28 -18.87
CA THR A 489 10.97 11.58 -19.81
C THR A 489 10.24 11.32 -21.13
N LYS A 490 9.95 12.39 -21.86
CA LYS A 490 10.12 12.43 -23.31
C LYS A 490 11.61 12.54 -23.59
N GLN A 491 12.32 11.42 -23.58
CA GLN A 491 13.60 11.31 -24.28
C GLN A 491 13.49 10.22 -25.33
#